data_AF-A0A847NUI1-F1
#
_entry.id   AF-A0A847NUI1-F1
#
_cell.length_a   1.000
_cell.length_b   1.000
_cell.length_c   1.000
_cell.angle_alpha   90.00
_cell.angle_beta   90.00
_cell.angle_gamma   90.00
#
_symmetry.space_group_name_H-M   'P 1'
#
loop_
_entity.id
_entity.type
_entity.pdbx_description
1 polymer ?
#
loop_
_entity_poly.entity_id
_entity_poly.type
_entity_poly.pdbx_seq_one_letter_code
_entity_poly.pdbx_strand_id
1 'polypeptide(L)'
;MYLLLNKTIDNPNFLNFNYLSNISLDEFKKLLEGNVEIPLLIDRYNNLISLSEVVSNKMNNNFYNYIKDINNDEDLFSIIINEFPDVFNDISNYKGKTIFLYKLAQLITSDILHVKQIKEKALVDYSHIVGCADYKIPQILRNLGILEFHPALEELVDNRIEIPKDSEMEIEIRANTIIAIKSISC
;
A
#
# COMPACT_ATOMS: atom_id res chain seq x y z
N MET A 1 -11.81 -3.58 -8.03
CA MET A 1 -11.09 -4.64 -8.75
C MET A 1 -11.75 -5.01 -10.09
N TYR A 2 -13.06 -5.28 -10.14
CA TYR A 2 -13.77 -5.67 -11.38
C TYR A 2 -13.68 -4.69 -12.55
N LEU A 3 -13.69 -3.37 -12.28
CA LEU A 3 -13.63 -2.34 -13.34
C LEU A 3 -12.33 -2.39 -14.16
N LEU A 4 -11.19 -2.55 -13.50
CA LEU A 4 -9.89 -2.61 -14.17
C LEU A 4 -9.71 -3.90 -14.97
N LEU A 5 -10.20 -5.02 -14.45
CA LEU A 5 -10.18 -6.32 -15.14
C LEU A 5 -10.96 -6.28 -16.46
N ASN A 6 -12.17 -5.72 -16.47
CA ASN A 6 -12.94 -5.60 -17.70
C ASN A 6 -12.27 -4.64 -18.71
N LYS A 7 -11.77 -3.50 -18.23
CA LYS A 7 -11.07 -2.53 -19.09
C LYS A 7 -9.75 -3.07 -19.65
N THR A 8 -9.04 -3.94 -18.93
CA THR A 8 -7.84 -4.63 -19.43
C THR A 8 -8.16 -5.72 -20.45
N ILE A 9 -9.33 -6.37 -20.36
CA ILE A 9 -9.81 -7.29 -21.40
C ILE A 9 -10.08 -6.53 -22.70
N ASP A 10 -10.74 -5.37 -22.61
CA ASP A 10 -11.05 -4.54 -23.78
C ASP A 10 -9.80 -3.88 -24.39
N ASN A 11 -8.81 -3.54 -23.56
CA ASN A 11 -7.53 -2.99 -23.99
C ASN A 11 -6.34 -3.65 -23.24
N PRO A 12 -5.74 -4.70 -23.84
CA PRO A 12 -4.61 -5.41 -23.24
C PRO A 12 -3.36 -4.55 -23.01
N ASN A 13 -3.23 -3.37 -23.63
CA ASN A 13 -2.09 -2.49 -23.40
C ASN A 13 -1.98 -2.04 -21.93
N PHE A 14 -3.08 -2.07 -21.17
CA PHE A 14 -3.06 -1.79 -19.74
C PHE A 14 -2.33 -2.85 -18.89
N LEU A 15 -1.87 -3.95 -19.51
CA LEU A 15 -0.96 -4.94 -18.88
C LEU A 15 0.50 -4.72 -19.26
N ASN A 16 0.80 -3.75 -20.12
CA ASN A 16 2.13 -3.46 -20.63
C ASN A 16 2.73 -2.25 -19.91
N PHE A 17 3.75 -2.45 -19.08
CA PHE A 17 4.35 -1.36 -18.30
C PHE A 17 5.05 -0.30 -19.17
N ASN A 18 5.57 -0.64 -20.35
CA ASN A 18 6.07 0.35 -21.32
C ASN A 18 4.95 1.27 -21.83
N TYR A 19 3.73 0.74 -22.00
CA TYR A 19 2.58 1.56 -22.36
C TYR A 19 2.14 2.42 -21.17
N LEU A 20 2.02 1.80 -19.99
CA LEU A 20 1.61 2.50 -18.77
C LEU A 20 2.57 3.62 -18.37
N SER A 21 3.88 3.51 -18.61
CA SER A 21 4.84 4.58 -18.35
C SER A 21 4.71 5.78 -19.28
N ASN A 22 3.96 5.64 -20.39
CA ASN A 22 3.77 6.68 -21.41
C ASN A 22 2.29 7.10 -21.55
N ILE A 23 1.40 6.57 -20.71
CA ILE A 23 -0.03 6.91 -20.76
C ILE A 23 -0.24 8.37 -20.37
N SER A 24 -1.14 9.07 -21.05
CA SER A 24 -1.50 10.44 -20.65
C SER A 24 -2.40 10.46 -19.41
N LEU A 25 -2.40 11.58 -18.67
CA LEU A 25 -3.30 11.77 -17.53
C LEU A 25 -4.78 11.64 -17.94
N ASP A 26 -5.16 12.11 -19.13
CA ASP A 26 -6.52 12.01 -19.65
C ASP A 26 -6.93 10.56 -19.94
N GLU A 27 -6.04 9.76 -20.51
CA GLU A 27 -6.27 8.32 -20.72
C GLU A 27 -6.35 7.57 -19.38
N PHE A 28 -5.46 7.89 -18.43
CA PHE A 28 -5.51 7.33 -17.09
C PHE A 28 -6.81 7.68 -16.36
N LYS A 29 -7.29 8.92 -16.49
CA LYS A 29 -8.58 9.36 -15.95
C LYS A 29 -9.74 8.56 -16.56
N LYS A 30 -9.75 8.35 -17.87
CA LYS A 30 -10.75 7.50 -18.57
C LYS A 30 -10.67 6.04 -18.13
N LEU A 31 -9.46 5.51 -17.91
CA LEU A 31 -9.25 4.17 -17.38
C LEU A 31 -9.89 4.00 -16.00
N LEU A 32 -9.77 5.00 -15.12
CA LEU A 32 -10.34 4.93 -13.79
C LEU A 32 -11.76 5.48 -13.68
N GLU A 33 -12.32 6.02 -14.77
CA GLU A 33 -13.66 6.60 -14.79
C GLU A 33 -14.70 5.61 -14.25
N GLY A 34 -15.49 6.13 -13.31
CA GLY A 34 -16.59 5.46 -12.64
C GLY A 34 -17.60 6.50 -12.14
N ASN A 35 -18.43 6.12 -11.18
CA ASN A 35 -19.58 6.94 -10.77
C ASN A 35 -19.23 8.11 -9.83
N VAL A 36 -17.97 8.21 -9.39
CA VAL A 36 -17.51 9.20 -8.41
C VAL A 36 -16.17 9.78 -8.85
N GLU A 37 -15.89 11.00 -8.39
CA GLU A 37 -14.55 11.58 -8.52
C GLU A 37 -13.53 10.72 -7.77
N ILE A 38 -12.37 10.49 -8.40
CA ILE A 38 -11.32 9.65 -7.86
C ILE A 38 -10.47 10.50 -6.90
N PRO A 39 -10.40 10.16 -5.61
CA PRO A 39 -9.53 10.87 -4.68
C PRO A 39 -8.07 10.70 -5.07
N LEU A 40 -7.30 11.79 -4.97
CA LEU A 40 -5.86 11.83 -5.22
C LEU A 40 -5.48 11.33 -6.63
N LEU A 41 -6.26 11.71 -7.65
CA LEU A 41 -6.07 11.24 -9.02
C LEU A 41 -4.64 11.50 -9.54
N ILE A 42 -4.10 12.69 -9.26
CA ILE A 42 -2.74 13.08 -9.70
C ILE A 42 -1.68 12.23 -9.01
N ASP A 43 -1.78 12.01 -7.69
CA ASP A 43 -0.82 11.18 -6.97
C ASP A 43 -0.87 9.72 -7.45
N ARG A 44 -2.08 9.20 -7.72
CA ARG A 44 -2.26 7.86 -8.29
C ARG A 44 -1.63 7.74 -9.68
N TYR A 45 -1.76 8.77 -10.50
CA TYR A 45 -1.14 8.84 -11.83
C TYR A 45 0.39 8.82 -11.69
N ASN A 46 0.95 9.70 -10.86
CA ASN A 46 2.39 9.76 -10.64
C ASN A 46 2.97 8.43 -10.12
N ASN A 47 2.27 7.78 -9.19
CA ASN A 47 2.64 6.46 -8.69
C ASN A 47 2.62 5.39 -9.78
N LEU A 48 1.62 5.41 -10.67
CA LEU A 48 1.55 4.49 -11.80
C LEU A 48 2.74 4.69 -12.74
N ILE A 49 3.05 5.94 -13.09
CA ILE A 49 4.16 6.27 -14.00
C ILE A 49 5.49 5.80 -13.40
N SER A 50 5.82 6.23 -12.17
CA SER A 50 7.07 5.87 -11.49
C SER A 50 7.23 4.34 -11.39
N LEU A 51 6.19 3.62 -10.94
CA LEU A 51 6.25 2.16 -10.86
C LEU A 51 6.42 1.52 -12.25
N SER A 52 5.71 2.02 -13.26
CA SER A 52 5.77 1.47 -14.61
C SER A 52 7.13 1.68 -15.27
N GLU A 53 7.79 2.81 -15.03
CA GLU A 53 9.15 3.08 -15.47
C GLU A 53 10.18 2.13 -14.85
N VAL A 54 10.02 1.78 -13.57
CA VAL A 54 10.88 0.79 -12.92
C VAL A 54 10.70 -0.58 -13.56
N VAL A 55 9.45 -1.03 -13.73
CA VAL A 55 9.18 -2.37 -14.28
C VAL A 55 9.61 -2.47 -15.75
N SER A 56 9.38 -1.44 -16.56
CA SER A 56 9.80 -1.41 -17.96
C SER A 56 11.31 -1.49 -18.12
N ASN A 57 12.04 -0.65 -17.37
CA ASN A 57 13.48 -0.49 -17.56
C ASN A 57 14.32 -1.56 -16.86
N LYS A 58 13.93 -2.01 -15.66
CA LYS A 58 14.75 -2.93 -14.85
C LYS A 58 14.26 -4.38 -14.86
N MET A 59 12.97 -4.61 -15.15
CA MET A 59 12.33 -5.91 -14.94
C MET A 59 11.80 -6.52 -16.24
N ASN A 60 12.37 -6.12 -17.38
CA ASN A 60 11.98 -6.59 -18.72
C ASN A 60 10.46 -6.53 -18.94
N ASN A 61 9.84 -5.44 -18.48
CA ASN A 61 8.40 -5.20 -18.61
C ASN A 61 7.51 -6.25 -17.91
N ASN A 62 8.03 -7.03 -16.96
CA ASN A 62 7.28 -8.07 -16.27
C ASN A 62 7.75 -8.25 -14.81
N PHE A 63 7.06 -7.58 -13.89
CA PHE A 63 7.34 -7.67 -12.46
C PHE A 63 7.17 -9.10 -11.92
N TYR A 64 6.12 -9.82 -12.30
CA TYR A 64 5.87 -11.16 -11.79
C TYR A 64 7.01 -12.13 -12.14
N ASN A 65 7.50 -12.11 -13.38
CA ASN A 65 8.65 -12.92 -13.79
C ASN A 65 9.93 -12.56 -13.00
N TYR A 66 10.08 -11.31 -12.56
CA TYR A 66 11.20 -10.86 -11.75
C TYR A 66 11.17 -11.43 -10.33
N ILE A 67 9.98 -11.66 -9.77
CA ILE A 67 9.79 -12.16 -8.39
C ILE A 67 9.32 -13.61 -8.30
N LYS A 68 9.15 -14.32 -9.42
CA LYS A 68 8.50 -15.64 -9.48
C LYS A 68 9.17 -16.70 -8.59
N ASP A 69 10.48 -16.60 -8.38
CA ASP A 69 11.26 -17.55 -7.58
C ASP A 69 11.35 -17.15 -6.09
N ILE A 70 10.78 -16.00 -5.71
CA ILE A 70 10.74 -15.50 -4.33
C ILE A 70 9.46 -15.93 -3.63
N ASN A 71 9.59 -16.68 -2.54
CA ASN A 71 8.45 -17.26 -1.81
C ASN A 71 8.41 -16.90 -0.32
N ASN A 72 9.25 -15.98 0.15
CA ASN A 72 9.21 -15.46 1.52
C ASN A 72 8.92 -13.95 1.52
N ASP A 73 8.36 -13.47 2.63
CA ASP A 73 7.99 -12.07 2.82
C ASP A 73 9.19 -11.15 2.91
N GLU A 74 10.25 -11.51 3.62
CA GLU A 74 11.45 -10.68 3.80
C GLU A 74 12.08 -10.24 2.46
N ASP A 75 12.32 -11.20 1.55
CA ASP A 75 12.94 -10.95 0.24
C ASP A 75 12.00 -10.13 -0.66
N LEU A 76 10.72 -10.52 -0.74
CA LEU A 76 9.76 -9.85 -1.60
C LEU A 76 9.50 -8.41 -1.11
N PHE A 77 9.34 -8.23 0.20
CA PHE A 77 9.18 -6.92 0.82
C PHE A 77 10.39 -6.03 0.55
N SER A 78 11.60 -6.58 0.69
CA SER A 78 12.85 -5.86 0.40
C SER A 78 12.91 -5.39 -1.06
N ILE A 79 12.51 -6.23 -2.02
CA ILE A 79 12.42 -5.83 -3.43
C ILE A 79 11.42 -4.69 -3.59
N ILE A 80 10.24 -4.77 -2.97
CA ILE A 80 9.18 -3.78 -3.09
C ILE A 80 9.64 -2.40 -2.59
N ILE A 81 10.25 -2.31 -1.41
CA ILE A 81 10.67 -1.03 -0.84
C ILE A 81 11.89 -0.44 -1.55
N ASN A 82 12.79 -1.28 -2.07
CA ASN A 82 14.03 -0.83 -2.70
C ASN A 82 13.83 -0.43 -4.17
N GLU A 83 12.98 -1.14 -4.91
CA GLU A 83 12.76 -0.85 -6.34
C GLU A 83 11.70 0.22 -6.56
N PHE A 84 10.74 0.39 -5.64
CA PHE A 84 9.64 1.34 -5.80
C PHE A 84 9.48 2.29 -4.58
N PRO A 85 10.54 3.01 -4.19
CA PRO A 85 10.52 3.86 -3.01
C PRO A 85 9.48 4.98 -3.11
N ASP A 86 9.22 5.55 -4.29
CA ASP A 86 8.25 6.63 -4.46
C ASP A 86 6.82 6.23 -4.08
N VAL A 87 6.50 4.94 -4.19
CA VAL A 87 5.15 4.40 -3.96
C VAL A 87 5.03 3.77 -2.58
N PHE A 88 6.08 3.07 -2.14
CA PHE A 88 6.01 2.22 -0.95
C PHE A 88 6.87 2.69 0.23
N ASN A 89 7.68 3.75 0.07
CA ASN A 89 8.49 4.28 1.16
C ASN A 89 7.63 5.09 2.15
N ASP A 90 7.22 4.43 3.22
CA ASP A 90 6.32 4.96 4.24
C ASP A 90 7.06 4.97 5.58
N ILE A 91 7.89 6.01 5.72
CA ILE A 91 8.76 6.30 6.85
C ILE A 91 8.44 7.71 7.37
N SER A 92 8.33 7.84 8.69
CA SER A 92 8.12 9.13 9.36
C SER A 92 9.21 9.39 10.40
N ASN A 93 9.43 10.67 10.75
CA ASN A 93 10.33 11.06 11.84
C ASN A 93 9.51 11.48 13.06
N TYR A 94 9.67 10.76 14.17
CA TYR A 94 8.99 11.05 15.43
C TYR A 94 10.03 11.33 16.51
N LYS A 95 10.11 12.60 16.97
CA LYS A 95 11.02 13.02 18.06
C LYS A 95 12.48 12.58 17.83
N GLY A 96 12.96 12.70 16.58
CA GLY A 96 14.31 12.32 16.17
C GLY A 96 14.52 10.82 15.95
N LYS A 97 13.45 10.01 16.00
CA LYS A 97 13.49 8.58 15.71
C LYS A 97 12.78 8.28 14.39
N THR A 98 13.42 7.47 13.57
CA THR A 98 12.82 6.94 12.34
C THR A 98 11.78 5.88 12.69
N ILE A 99 10.56 6.05 12.20
CA ILE A 99 9.44 5.12 12.35
C ILE A 99 9.13 4.52 10.98
N PHE A 100 9.17 3.19 10.90
CA PHE A 100 8.92 2.43 9.68
C PHE A 100 7.50 1.87 9.70
N LEU A 101 6.62 2.36 8.82
CA LEU A 101 5.21 1.97 8.79
C LEU A 101 4.90 1.04 7.62
N TYR A 102 5.44 1.33 6.44
CA TYR A 102 5.43 0.47 5.24
C TYR A 102 4.10 -0.23 4.94
N LYS A 103 2.97 0.46 5.17
CA LYS A 103 1.65 -0.19 5.15
C LYS A 103 1.34 -0.84 3.80
N LEU A 104 1.55 -0.09 2.72
CA LEU A 104 1.27 -0.57 1.36
C LEU A 104 2.22 -1.68 0.93
N ALA A 105 3.50 -1.60 1.33
CA ALA A 105 4.49 -2.64 1.04
C ALA A 105 4.12 -3.96 1.73
N GLN A 106 3.67 -3.92 2.99
CA GLN A 106 3.22 -5.11 3.72
C GLN A 106 2.00 -5.75 3.04
N LEU A 107 1.00 -4.94 2.67
CA LEU A 107 -0.22 -5.45 2.02
C LEU A 107 0.08 -6.12 0.68
N ILE A 108 0.84 -5.47 -0.21
CA ILE A 108 1.12 -6.03 -1.53
C ILE A 108 2.02 -7.26 -1.46
N THR A 109 2.97 -7.31 -0.51
CA THR A 109 3.77 -8.51 -0.23
C THR A 109 2.88 -9.68 0.16
N SER A 110 1.99 -9.48 1.15
CA SER A 110 1.04 -10.49 1.60
C SER A 110 0.12 -10.95 0.48
N ASP A 111 -0.44 -10.02 -0.31
CA ASP A 111 -1.36 -10.34 -1.40
C ASP A 111 -0.68 -11.18 -2.49
N ILE A 112 0.55 -10.83 -2.89
CA ILE A 112 1.31 -11.57 -3.90
C ILE A 112 1.59 -13.01 -3.42
N LEU A 113 2.12 -13.18 -2.21
CA LEU A 113 2.44 -14.50 -1.67
C LEU A 113 1.18 -15.36 -1.52
N HIS A 114 0.08 -14.77 -1.07
CA HIS A 114 -1.20 -15.44 -0.99
C HIS A 114 -1.74 -15.89 -2.36
N VAL A 115 -1.61 -15.04 -3.39
CA VAL A 115 -1.97 -15.40 -4.78
C VAL A 115 -1.11 -16.57 -5.26
N LYS A 116 0.21 -16.56 -5.02
CA LYS A 116 1.11 -17.67 -5.38
C LYS A 116 0.70 -18.98 -4.69
N GLN A 117 0.37 -18.91 -3.40
CA GLN A 117 -0.12 -20.07 -2.66
C GLN A 117 -1.39 -20.66 -3.28
N ILE A 118 -2.36 -19.82 -3.66
CA ILE A 118 -3.65 -20.29 -4.21
C ILE A 118 -3.51 -20.76 -5.66
N LYS A 119 -2.80 -20.00 -6.51
CA LYS A 119 -2.76 -20.23 -7.96
C LYS A 119 -1.69 -21.23 -8.39
N GLU A 120 -0.53 -21.19 -7.75
CA GLU A 120 0.62 -22.03 -8.11
C GLU A 120 0.81 -23.19 -7.14
N LYS A 121 0.07 -23.20 -6.01
CA LYS A 121 0.28 -24.14 -4.90
C LYS A 121 1.72 -24.06 -4.36
N ALA A 122 2.32 -22.88 -4.47
CA ALA A 122 3.65 -22.63 -3.93
C ALA A 122 3.62 -22.71 -2.40
N LEU A 123 4.67 -23.28 -1.81
CA LEU A 123 4.91 -23.11 -0.37
C LEU A 123 5.50 -21.72 -0.17
N VAL A 124 4.78 -20.88 0.57
CA VAL A 124 5.17 -19.50 0.83
C VAL A 124 5.29 -19.26 2.34
N ASP A 125 6.15 -18.32 2.71
CA ASP A 125 6.30 -17.83 4.08
C ASP A 125 5.95 -16.34 4.11
N TYR A 126 4.96 -15.98 4.93
CA TYR A 126 4.63 -14.60 5.22
C TYR A 126 4.40 -14.38 6.72
N SER A 127 5.10 -15.18 7.54
CA SER A 127 4.95 -15.20 8.99
C SER A 127 5.47 -13.95 9.70
N HIS A 128 6.30 -13.14 9.03
CA HIS A 128 6.84 -11.89 9.59
C HIS A 128 5.90 -10.70 9.37
N ILE A 129 4.86 -10.82 8.54
CA ILE A 129 3.84 -9.79 8.34
C ILE A 129 2.81 -9.88 9.48
N VAL A 130 3.01 -9.10 10.54
CA VAL A 130 2.16 -9.11 11.75
C VAL A 130 0.89 -8.27 11.60
N GLY A 131 0.88 -7.31 10.68
CA GLY A 131 -0.24 -6.40 10.42
C GLY A 131 0.22 -4.96 10.14
N CYS A 132 -0.62 -4.18 9.46
CA CYS A 132 -0.25 -2.85 8.96
C CYS A 132 -1.01 -1.70 9.64
N ALA A 133 -0.46 -0.48 9.56
CA ALA A 133 -1.10 0.75 10.05
C ALA A 133 -2.21 1.26 9.10
N ASP A 134 -3.25 0.45 8.90
CA ASP A 134 -4.44 0.86 8.14
C ASP A 134 -5.32 1.80 8.96
N TYR A 135 -5.87 2.85 8.34
CA TYR A 135 -6.65 3.89 9.00
C TYR A 135 -8.02 3.42 9.54
N LYS A 136 -8.53 2.26 9.08
CA LYS A 136 -9.76 1.66 9.64
C LYS A 136 -9.52 0.90 10.92
N ILE A 137 -8.33 0.32 11.10
CA ILE A 137 -8.00 -0.43 12.29
C ILE A 137 -8.06 0.43 13.56
N PRO A 138 -7.43 1.62 13.67
CA PRO A 138 -7.52 2.44 14.88
C PRO A 138 -8.95 2.89 15.20
N GLN A 139 -9.81 3.07 14.19
CA GLN A 139 -11.23 3.39 14.40
C GLN A 139 -11.93 2.24 15.12
N ILE A 140 -11.70 1.00 14.67
CA ILE A 140 -12.27 -0.20 15.28
C ILE A 140 -11.68 -0.41 16.68
N LEU A 141 -10.36 -0.32 16.83
CA LEU A 141 -9.71 -0.53 18.12
C LEU A 141 -10.14 0.52 19.16
N ARG A 142 -10.33 1.78 18.77
CA ARG A 142 -10.91 2.80 19.65
C ARG A 142 -12.35 2.47 20.04
N ASN A 143 -13.17 2.07 19.07
CA ASN A 143 -14.56 1.66 19.36
C ASN A 143 -14.66 0.45 20.29
N LEU A 144 -13.66 -0.42 20.29
CA LEU A 144 -13.56 -1.57 21.21
C LEU A 144 -12.93 -1.22 22.57
N GLY A 145 -12.50 0.03 22.78
CA GLY A 145 -11.82 0.45 24.01
C GLY A 145 -10.37 -0.08 24.14
N ILE A 146 -9.77 -0.56 23.05
CA ILE A 146 -8.38 -1.04 23.03
C ILE A 146 -7.41 0.14 22.87
N LEU A 147 -7.78 1.13 22.07
CA LEU A 147 -7.05 2.39 21.95
C LEU A 147 -7.85 3.50 22.62
N GLU A 148 -7.17 4.27 23.47
CA GLU A 148 -7.68 5.51 24.04
C GLU A 148 -6.85 6.67 23.51
N PHE A 149 -7.52 7.76 23.14
CA PHE A 149 -6.86 8.95 22.61
C PHE A 149 -6.82 10.03 23.69
N HIS A 150 -5.74 10.80 23.69
CA HIS A 150 -5.66 12.00 24.53
C HIS A 150 -6.78 12.99 24.13
N PRO A 151 -7.39 13.75 25.06
CA PRO A 151 -8.55 14.60 24.75
C PRO A 151 -8.37 15.54 23.55
N ALA A 152 -7.17 16.10 23.39
CA ALA A 152 -6.83 16.96 22.24
C ALA A 152 -6.91 16.21 20.90
N LEU A 153 -6.56 14.93 20.86
CA LEU A 153 -6.66 14.09 19.66
C LEU A 153 -8.10 13.64 19.41
N GLU A 154 -8.84 13.32 20.47
CA GLU A 154 -10.27 12.99 20.38
C GLU A 154 -11.07 14.12 19.74
N GLU A 155 -10.85 15.35 20.20
CA GLU A 155 -11.54 16.52 19.67
C GLU A 155 -11.32 16.67 18.15
N LEU A 156 -10.11 16.45 17.65
CA LEU A 156 -9.83 16.49 16.22
C LEU A 156 -10.55 15.38 15.46
N VAL A 157 -10.41 14.13 15.93
CA VAL A 157 -10.99 12.94 15.28
C VAL A 157 -12.51 13.02 15.24
N ASP A 158 -13.15 13.37 16.36
CA ASP A 158 -14.61 13.35 16.51
C ASP A 158 -15.27 14.49 15.72
N ASN A 159 -14.57 15.62 15.56
CA ASN A 159 -15.00 16.72 14.71
C ASN A 159 -14.58 16.58 13.23
N ARG A 160 -13.97 15.44 12.85
CA ARG A 160 -13.48 15.17 11.49
C ARG A 160 -12.52 16.23 10.98
N ILE A 161 -11.71 16.79 11.89
CA ILE A 161 -10.65 17.71 11.55
C ILE A 161 -9.47 16.88 11.02
N GLU A 162 -8.95 17.28 9.87
CA GLU A 162 -7.82 16.59 9.25
C GLU A 162 -6.58 16.66 10.15
N ILE A 163 -6.02 15.50 10.46
CA ILE A 163 -4.73 15.39 11.14
C ILE A 163 -3.66 15.34 10.05
N PRO A 164 -2.71 16.29 10.02
CA PRO A 164 -1.71 16.32 8.97
C PRO A 164 -0.86 15.04 8.94
N LYS A 165 -0.55 14.56 7.73
CA LYS A 165 0.42 13.50 7.51
C LYS A 165 1.76 13.86 8.17
N ASP A 166 2.41 12.88 8.79
CA ASP A 166 3.71 13.02 9.47
C ASP A 166 3.69 13.95 10.69
N SER A 167 2.51 14.35 11.19
CA SER A 167 2.38 14.99 12.50
C SER A 167 2.56 13.98 13.63
N GLU A 168 2.94 14.45 14.82
CA GLU A 168 3.08 13.55 15.99
C GLU A 168 1.81 12.73 16.24
N MET A 169 0.63 13.35 16.14
CA MET A 169 -0.66 12.69 16.35
C MET A 169 -0.97 11.62 15.30
N GLU A 170 -0.67 11.86 14.03
CA GLU A 170 -0.88 10.87 12.96
C GLU A 170 0.05 9.66 13.13
N ILE A 171 1.32 9.92 13.45
CA ILE A 171 2.31 8.87 13.71
C ILE A 171 1.94 8.08 14.96
N GLU A 172 1.50 8.74 16.03
CA GLU A 172 1.06 8.10 17.28
C GLU A 172 -0.13 7.17 17.04
N ILE A 173 -1.14 7.58 16.27
CA ILE A 173 -2.26 6.71 15.91
C ILE A 173 -1.76 5.44 15.20
N ARG A 174 -0.91 5.61 14.19
CA ARG A 174 -0.44 4.50 13.34
C ARG A 174 0.50 3.56 14.08
N ALA A 175 1.43 4.10 14.86
CA ALA A 175 2.35 3.30 15.66
C ALA A 175 1.62 2.52 16.77
N ASN A 176 0.71 3.17 17.51
CA ASN A 176 -0.07 2.48 18.55
C ASN A 176 -0.99 1.41 17.95
N THR A 177 -1.50 1.61 16.73
CA THR A 177 -2.25 0.56 16.00
C THR A 177 -1.42 -0.70 15.82
N ILE A 178 -0.17 -0.57 15.35
CA ILE A 178 0.74 -1.71 15.15
C ILE A 178 1.03 -2.41 16.49
N ILE A 179 1.28 -1.64 17.55
CA ILE A 179 1.52 -2.19 18.89
C ILE A 179 0.29 -2.94 19.43
N ALA A 180 -0.91 -2.41 19.23
CA ALA A 180 -2.14 -3.06 19.63
C ALA A 180 -2.36 -4.38 18.87
N ILE A 181 -2.18 -4.39 17.54
CA ILE A 181 -2.24 -5.62 16.73
C ILE A 181 -1.27 -6.68 17.27
N LYS A 182 -0.01 -6.29 17.50
CA LYS A 182 1.02 -7.19 18.02
C LYS A 182 0.64 -7.76 19.39
N SER A 183 0.06 -6.93 20.27
CA SER A 183 -0.33 -7.34 21.62
C SER A 183 -1.52 -8.31 21.66
N ILE A 184 -2.37 -8.32 20.62
CA ILE A 184 -3.56 -9.20 20.53
C ILE A 184 -3.26 -10.48 19.74
N SER A 185 -2.24 -10.45 18.89
CA SER A 185 -1.85 -11.59 18.03
C SER A 185 -0.93 -12.60 18.72
N CYS A 186 -0.52 -12.34 19.96
CA CYS A 186 0.27 -13.22 20.83
C CYS A 186 -0.57 -13.76 21.98
#